data_AF-A0A6F8XRI3-F1
#
_entry.id   AF-A0A6F8XRI3-F1
#
_cell.length_a   1.000
_cell.length_b   1.000
_cell.length_c   1.000
_cell.angle_alpha   90.00
_cell.angle_beta   90.00
_cell.angle_gamma   90.00
#
_symmetry.space_group_name_H-M   'P 1'
#
loop_
_entity.id
_entity.type
_entity.pdbx_description
1 polymer ?
#
loop_
_entity_poly.entity_id
_entity_poly.type
_entity_poly.pdbx_seq_one_letter_code
_entity_poly.pdbx_strand_id
1 'polypeptide(L)'
;MRAWTRAELDRVDAAIRALAPRTPGATLSVDGGVNRYPMSPDVALPLLELAQAAAKDLGLTPPDGVPAPGASDANFTAALGVPTLDGLGGVGGGAHARGEYVDVGLMPDRTALLAALIERLLAEPVPGPGR
;
A
#
# COMPACT_ATOMS: atom_id res chain seq x y z
N MET A 1 12.36 9.88 0.88
CA MET A 1 12.74 9.26 -0.40
C MET A 1 11.57 8.43 -0.92
N ARG A 2 11.38 8.32 -2.25
CA ARG A 2 10.36 7.46 -2.86
C ARG A 2 11.01 6.65 -3.98
N ALA A 3 10.63 5.38 -4.08
CA ALA A 3 11.02 4.47 -5.16
C ALA A 3 9.97 3.36 -5.27
N TRP A 4 9.85 2.77 -6.46
CA TRP A 4 8.91 1.66 -6.71
C TRP A 4 9.47 0.29 -6.32
N THR A 5 10.79 0.18 -6.16
CA THR A 5 11.44 -1.06 -5.76
C THR A 5 12.27 -0.84 -4.50
N ARG A 6 12.39 -1.90 -3.70
CA ARG A 6 13.28 -1.95 -2.54
C ARG A 6 14.72 -1.64 -2.93
N ALA A 7 15.22 -2.29 -4.00
CA ALA A 7 16.58 -2.09 -4.48
C ALA A 7 16.89 -0.64 -4.86
N GLU A 8 15.93 0.06 -5.49
CA GLU A 8 16.13 1.47 -5.83
C GLU A 8 16.13 2.37 -4.60
N LEU A 9 15.28 2.08 -3.62
CA LEU A 9 15.25 2.80 -2.35
C LEU A 9 16.57 2.60 -1.57
N ASP A 10 17.09 1.38 -1.55
CA ASP A 10 18.39 1.04 -0.93
C ASP A 10 19.55 1.72 -1.65
N ARG A 11 19.54 1.74 -2.99
CA ARG A 11 20.56 2.40 -3.82
C ARG A 11 20.66 3.89 -3.51
N VAL A 12 19.51 4.57 -3.42
CA VAL A 12 19.50 6.01 -3.13
C VAL A 12 19.86 6.28 -1.66
N ASP A 13 19.43 5.44 -0.70
CA ASP A 13 19.82 5.59 0.71
C ASP A 13 21.34 5.46 0.87
N ALA A 14 21.94 4.46 0.23
CA ALA A 14 23.39 4.28 0.17
C ALA A 14 24.11 5.49 -0.45
N ALA A 15 23.57 6.04 -1.55
CA ALA A 15 24.14 7.22 -2.20
C ALA A 15 24.10 8.48 -1.29
N ILE A 16 23.02 8.68 -0.54
CA ILE A 16 22.91 9.79 0.42
C ILE A 16 23.91 9.62 1.57
N ARG A 17 24.04 8.41 2.10
CA ARG A 17 24.99 8.12 3.19
C ARG A 17 26.45 8.23 2.77
N ALA A 18 26.75 8.03 1.49
CA ALA A 18 28.09 8.16 0.95
C ALA A 18 28.51 9.62 0.68
N LEU A 19 27.62 10.60 0.90
CA LEU A 19 27.96 12.02 0.74
C LEU A 19 29.07 12.43 1.73
N ALA A 20 30.02 13.21 1.23
CA ALA A 20 31.08 13.81 2.03
C ALA A 20 30.99 15.34 1.96
N PRO A 21 31.27 16.07 3.07
CA PRO A 21 31.31 17.52 3.06
C PRO A 21 32.37 18.02 2.06
N ARG A 22 32.00 19.00 1.23
CA ARG A 22 32.88 19.58 0.20
C ARG A 22 33.46 20.94 0.59
N THR A 23 32.94 21.55 1.64
CA THR A 23 33.35 22.86 2.14
C THR A 23 34.32 22.70 3.31
N PRO A 24 35.50 23.34 3.29
CA PRO A 24 36.44 23.30 4.41
C PRO A 24 35.78 23.73 5.73
N GLY A 25 35.99 22.96 6.79
CA GLY A 25 35.40 23.20 8.12
C GLY A 25 33.95 22.72 8.30
N ALA A 26 33.30 22.21 7.26
CA ALA A 26 31.94 21.66 7.37
C ALA A 26 31.94 20.21 7.86
N THR A 27 30.92 19.86 8.66
CA THR A 27 30.60 18.50 9.08
C THR A 27 29.26 18.06 8.48
N LEU A 28 29.08 16.75 8.28
CA LEU A 28 27.84 16.17 7.78
C LEU A 28 27.46 14.99 8.68
N SER A 29 26.23 14.99 9.20
CA SER A 29 25.60 13.84 9.84
C SER A 29 24.36 13.46 9.03
N VAL A 30 24.15 12.15 8.84
CA VAL A 30 22.97 11.61 8.17
C VAL A 30 22.28 10.63 9.11
N ASP A 31 21.12 11.02 9.60
CA ASP A 31 20.31 10.27 10.54
C ASP A 31 19.02 9.73 9.87
N GLY A 32 18.41 8.72 10.49
CA GLY A 32 17.22 8.05 9.96
C GLY A 32 17.54 7.00 8.91
N GLY A 33 16.64 6.82 7.94
CA GLY A 33 16.76 5.83 6.86
C GLY A 33 15.41 5.43 6.29
N VAL A 34 15.40 4.34 5.52
CA VAL A 34 14.18 3.78 4.94
C VAL A 34 13.32 3.13 6.02
N ASN A 35 12.13 3.68 6.26
CA ASN A 35 11.16 3.13 7.22
C ASN A 35 9.95 2.45 6.55
N ARG A 36 9.59 2.84 5.32
CA ARG A 36 8.50 2.21 4.57
C ARG A 36 9.00 1.82 3.19
N TYR A 37 9.21 0.51 3.00
CA TYR A 37 9.54 -0.04 1.70
C TYR A 37 8.29 -0.07 0.81
N PRO A 38 8.45 0.05 -0.53
CA PRO A 38 7.32 -0.06 -1.44
C PRO A 38 6.68 -1.45 -1.31
N MET A 39 5.35 -1.47 -1.41
CA MET A 39 4.58 -2.72 -1.45
C MET A 39 4.68 -3.31 -2.85
N SER A 40 5.20 -4.53 -2.98
CA SER A 40 5.21 -5.24 -4.27
C SER A 40 3.77 -5.60 -4.68
N PRO A 41 3.41 -5.51 -5.98
CA PRO A 41 2.15 -6.02 -6.48
C PRO A 41 1.87 -7.47 -6.07
N ASP A 42 2.90 -8.33 -6.02
CA ASP A 42 2.76 -9.76 -5.70
C ASP A 42 2.14 -10.01 -4.31
N VAL A 43 2.37 -9.09 -3.36
CA VAL A 43 1.83 -9.18 -2.01
C VAL A 43 0.34 -8.81 -1.96
N ALA A 44 -0.11 -7.97 -2.88
CA ALA A 44 -1.50 -7.52 -2.95
C ALA A 44 -2.35 -8.38 -3.90
N LEU A 45 -1.73 -9.00 -4.91
CA LEU A 45 -2.43 -9.65 -6.01
C LEU A 45 -3.44 -10.73 -5.56
N PRO A 46 -3.10 -11.66 -4.64
CA PRO A 46 -4.07 -12.68 -4.22
C PRO A 46 -5.32 -12.09 -3.56
N LEU A 47 -5.16 -11.01 -2.79
CA LEU A 47 -6.27 -10.32 -2.14
C LEU A 47 -7.06 -9.46 -3.14
N LEU A 48 -6.38 -8.88 -4.13
CA LEU A 48 -7.02 -8.13 -5.21
C LEU A 48 -7.91 -9.04 -6.06
N GLU A 49 -7.42 -10.22 -6.42
CA GLU A 49 -8.19 -11.22 -7.18
C GLU A 49 -9.44 -11.67 -6.41
N LEU A 50 -9.33 -11.90 -5.10
CA LEU A 50 -10.48 -12.19 -4.24
C LEU A 50 -11.47 -11.02 -4.19
N ALA A 51 -10.99 -9.78 -4.12
CA ALA A 51 -11.84 -8.60 -4.15
C ALA A 51 -12.56 -8.45 -5.50
N GLN A 52 -11.88 -8.73 -6.61
CA GLN A 52 -12.46 -8.72 -7.96
C GLN A 52 -13.54 -9.79 -8.12
N ALA A 53 -13.31 -11.00 -7.60
CA ALA A 53 -14.31 -12.06 -7.58
C ALA A 53 -15.53 -11.68 -6.72
N ALA A 54 -15.31 -11.11 -5.53
CA ALA A 54 -16.37 -10.61 -4.67
C ALA A 54 -17.21 -9.52 -5.35
N ALA A 55 -16.56 -8.55 -6.00
CA ALA A 55 -17.25 -7.50 -6.75
C ALA A 55 -18.14 -8.08 -7.86
N LYS A 56 -17.61 -9.03 -8.63
CA LYS A 56 -18.35 -9.68 -9.73
C LYS A 56 -19.61 -10.40 -9.23
N ASP A 57 -19.52 -11.14 -8.12
CA ASP A 57 -20.66 -11.87 -7.56
C ASP A 57 -21.75 -10.93 -7.01
N LEU A 58 -21.35 -9.73 -6.58
CA LEU A 58 -22.26 -8.66 -6.16
C LEU A 58 -22.81 -7.83 -7.33
N GLY A 59 -22.36 -8.07 -8.57
CA GLY A 59 -22.71 -7.24 -9.73
C GLY A 59 -22.08 -5.83 -9.71
N LEU A 60 -21.04 -5.64 -8.92
CA LEU A 60 -20.27 -4.39 -8.81
C LEU A 60 -19.12 -4.37 -9.82
N THR A 61 -18.66 -3.16 -10.17
CA THR A 61 -17.43 -2.98 -10.96
C THR A 61 -16.22 -3.49 -10.17
N PRO A 62 -15.43 -4.44 -10.70
CA PRO A 62 -14.22 -4.93 -10.02
C PRO A 62 -13.18 -3.82 -9.82
N PRO A 63 -12.43 -3.81 -8.71
CA PRO A 63 -11.35 -2.86 -8.51
C PRO A 63 -10.15 -3.18 -9.42
N ASP A 64 -9.60 -2.16 -10.09
CA ASP A 64 -8.46 -2.33 -11.02
C ASP A 64 -7.12 -2.60 -10.33
N GLY A 65 -6.97 -2.17 -9.07
CA GLY A 65 -5.71 -2.20 -8.33
C GLY A 65 -4.69 -1.20 -8.88
N VAL A 66 -4.42 -0.12 -8.15
CA VAL A 66 -3.52 0.95 -8.62
C VAL A 66 -2.38 1.20 -7.62
N PRO A 67 -1.14 1.44 -8.07
CA PRO A 67 -0.07 1.87 -7.18
C PRO A 67 -0.41 3.20 -6.53
N ALA A 68 -0.39 3.24 -5.20
CA ALA A 68 -0.53 4.49 -4.46
C ALA A 68 0.77 5.32 -4.56
N PRO A 69 0.69 6.64 -4.77
CA PRO A 69 1.88 7.49 -4.78
C PRO A 69 2.45 7.70 -3.37
N GLY A 70 1.67 7.41 -2.32
CA GLY A 70 2.03 7.53 -0.92
C GLY A 70 2.29 6.17 -0.26
N ALA A 71 2.52 6.21 1.05
CA ALA A 71 2.67 5.02 1.87
C ALA A 71 1.61 5.02 2.98
N SER A 72 1.24 3.84 3.45
CA SER A 72 0.31 3.60 4.56
C SER A 72 0.93 2.58 5.53
N ASP A 73 0.15 2.09 6.49
CA ASP A 73 0.60 1.01 7.37
C ASP A 73 0.66 -0.34 6.66
N ALA A 74 0.01 -0.48 5.50
CA ALA A 74 0.13 -1.64 4.61
C ALA A 74 1.58 -1.89 4.16
N ASN A 75 2.41 -0.84 4.09
CA ASN A 75 3.82 -0.99 3.76
C ASN A 75 4.59 -1.84 4.79
N PHE A 76 4.17 -1.85 6.06
CA PHE A 76 4.83 -2.65 7.09
C PHE A 76 4.48 -4.13 6.96
N THR A 77 3.19 -4.46 6.87
CA THR A 77 2.73 -5.85 6.70
C THR A 77 3.23 -6.43 5.38
N ALA A 78 3.24 -5.63 4.31
CA ALA A 78 3.80 -6.05 3.04
C ALA A 78 5.31 -6.30 3.10
N ALA A 79 6.05 -5.47 3.85
CA ALA A 79 7.48 -5.69 4.05
C ALA A 79 7.79 -6.97 4.86
N LEU A 80 6.84 -7.45 5.66
CA LEU A 80 6.91 -8.74 6.34
C LEU A 80 6.49 -9.92 5.45
N GLY A 81 6.08 -9.67 4.20
CA GLY A 81 5.60 -10.68 3.26
C GLY A 81 4.16 -11.13 3.51
N VAL A 82 3.44 -10.49 4.43
CA VAL A 82 2.03 -10.80 4.71
C VAL A 82 1.17 -10.29 3.55
N PRO A 83 0.32 -11.14 2.92
CA PRO A 83 -0.62 -10.69 1.91
C PRO A 83 -1.38 -9.45 2.39
N THR A 84 -1.30 -8.37 1.63
CA THR A 84 -1.82 -7.07 2.07
C THR A 84 -2.42 -6.33 0.87
N LEU A 85 -3.68 -5.94 1.01
CA LEU A 85 -4.39 -5.06 0.07
C LEU A 85 -4.84 -3.81 0.84
N ASP A 86 -4.53 -2.63 0.29
CA ASP A 86 -4.91 -1.34 0.84
C ASP A 86 -5.91 -0.63 -0.09
N GLY A 87 -6.49 0.48 0.36
CA GLY A 87 -7.43 1.28 -0.45
C GLY A 87 -8.87 0.76 -0.44
N LEU A 88 -9.22 -0.08 0.54
CA LEU A 88 -10.57 -0.62 0.74
C LEU A 88 -11.45 0.28 1.63
N GLY A 89 -10.99 1.49 1.95
CA GLY A 89 -11.69 2.47 2.78
C GLY A 89 -12.76 3.27 2.02
N GLY A 90 -13.07 4.46 2.55
CA GLY A 90 -14.08 5.35 1.97
C GLY A 90 -13.78 5.76 0.54
N VAL A 91 -14.82 5.81 -0.30
CA VAL A 91 -14.70 6.27 -1.69
C VAL A 91 -14.88 7.79 -1.71
N GLY A 92 -13.91 8.51 -2.27
CA GLY A 92 -13.93 9.97 -2.25
C GLY A 92 -12.64 10.58 -2.78
N GLY A 93 -12.31 11.77 -2.31
CA GLY A 93 -11.13 12.49 -2.78
C GLY A 93 -10.68 13.60 -1.85
N GLY A 94 -9.55 14.21 -2.19
CA GLY A 94 -9.00 15.35 -1.45
C GLY A 94 -8.43 14.98 -0.07
N ALA A 95 -8.00 13.73 0.14
CA ALA A 95 -7.41 13.28 1.40
C ALA A 95 -6.32 14.24 1.89
N HIS A 96 -6.36 14.59 3.17
CA HIS A 96 -5.44 15.55 3.82
C HIS A 96 -5.54 16.99 3.30
N ALA A 97 -6.69 17.39 2.75
CA ALA A 97 -6.94 18.75 2.30
C ALA A 97 -8.29 19.28 2.80
N ARG A 98 -8.49 20.61 2.75
CA ARG A 98 -9.76 21.25 3.16
C ARG A 98 -10.98 20.74 2.38
N GLY A 99 -10.76 20.30 1.14
CA GLY A 99 -11.78 19.72 0.27
C GLY A 99 -11.90 18.20 0.36
N GLU A 100 -11.44 17.58 1.46
CA GLU A 100 -11.61 16.16 1.69
C GLU A 100 -13.09 15.79 1.78
N TYR A 101 -13.50 14.73 1.09
CA TYR A 101 -14.87 14.24 1.12
C TYR A 101 -14.94 12.72 0.90
N VAL A 102 -16.08 12.17 1.29
CA VAL A 102 -16.51 10.80 0.98
C VAL A 102 -17.83 10.89 0.21
N ASP A 103 -17.94 10.12 -0.87
CA ASP A 103 -19.20 9.91 -1.56
C ASP A 103 -20.05 8.89 -0.80
N VAL A 104 -21.00 9.41 -0.01
CA VAL A 104 -21.90 8.61 0.81
C VAL A 104 -22.75 7.66 -0.05
N GLY A 105 -23.04 8.02 -1.30
CA GLY A 105 -23.81 7.18 -2.23
C GLY A 105 -23.09 5.90 -2.63
N LEU A 106 -21.75 5.89 -2.60
CA LEU A 106 -20.91 4.74 -2.95
C LEU A 106 -20.51 3.86 -1.75
N MET A 107 -20.79 4.32 -0.53
CA MET A 107 -20.43 3.59 0.69
C MET A 107 -21.17 2.27 0.90
N PRO A 108 -22.46 2.10 0.52
CA PRO A 108 -23.14 0.81 0.60
C PRO A 108 -22.42 -0.27 -0.24
N ASP A 109 -22.09 0.02 -1.49
CA ASP A 109 -21.38 -0.91 -2.39
C ASP A 109 -19.98 -1.22 -1.87
N ARG A 110 -19.27 -0.19 -1.37
CA ARG A 110 -17.95 -0.38 -0.72
C ARG A 110 -18.03 -1.30 0.49
N THR A 111 -19.07 -1.15 1.32
CA THR A 111 -19.29 -1.97 2.51
C THR A 111 -19.63 -3.41 2.14
N ALA A 112 -20.51 -3.61 1.15
CA ALA A 112 -20.85 -4.94 0.64
C ALA A 112 -19.62 -5.66 0.08
N LEU A 113 -18.79 -4.97 -0.69
CA LEU A 113 -17.55 -5.52 -1.23
C LEU A 113 -16.59 -5.96 -0.11
N LEU A 114 -16.38 -5.11 0.91
CA LEU A 114 -15.49 -5.43 2.02
C LEU A 114 -16.01 -6.62 2.84
N ALA A 115 -17.31 -6.68 3.11
CA ALA A 115 -17.94 -7.81 3.80
C ALA A 115 -17.75 -9.11 3.02
N ALA A 116 -18.05 -9.13 1.72
CA ALA A 116 -17.88 -10.30 0.87
C ALA A 116 -16.42 -10.75 0.76
N LEU A 117 -15.46 -9.82 0.74
CA LEU A 117 -14.03 -10.15 0.79
C LEU A 117 -13.65 -10.83 2.12
N ILE A 118 -14.13 -10.32 3.25
CA ILE A 118 -13.88 -10.92 4.57
C ILE A 118 -14.49 -12.32 4.64
N GLU A 119 -15.71 -12.51 4.18
CA GLU A 119 -16.37 -13.83 4.15
C GLU A 119 -15.57 -14.85 3.32
N ARG A 120 -15.08 -14.44 2.15
CA ARG A 120 -14.19 -15.28 1.32
C ARG A 120 -12.90 -15.65 2.04
N LEU A 121 -12.27 -14.70 2.72
CA LEU A 121 -11.03 -14.96 3.46
C LEU A 121 -11.24 -15.91 4.66
N LEU A 122 -12.42 -15.89 5.27
CA LEU A 122 -12.78 -16.83 6.32
C LEU A 122 -13.00 -18.25 5.78
N ALA A 123 -13.53 -18.38 4.55
CA ALA A 123 -13.73 -19.67 3.90
C ALA A 123 -12.43 -20.22 3.29
N GLU A 124 -11.64 -19.37 2.63
CA GLU A 124 -10.41 -19.70 1.92
C GLU A 124 -9.31 -18.69 2.26
N PRO A 125 -8.55 -18.93 3.36
CA PRO A 125 -7.51 -18.02 3.78
C PRO A 125 -6.37 -17.94 2.76
N VAL A 126 -5.94 -16.72 2.42
CA VAL A 126 -4.69 -16.53 1.65
C VAL A 126 -3.50 -16.88 2.57
N PRO A 127 -2.61 -17.80 2.18
CA PRO A 127 -1.46 -18.17 2.99
C PRO A 127 -0.54 -16.99 3.25
N GLY A 128 -0.17 -16.82 4.51
CA GLY A 128 0.89 -15.90 4.91
C GLY A 128 2.27 -16.57 4.81
N PRO A 129 3.36 -15.80 4.98
CA PRO A 129 4.70 -16.36 5.02
C PRO A 129 4.81 -17.35 6.20
N GLY A 130 5.24 -18.58 5.91
CA GLY A 130 5.45 -19.63 6.92
C GLY A 130 4.20 -20.39 7.36
N ARG A 131 3.11 -20.36 6.58
CA ARG A 131 1.92 -21.22 6.74
C ARG A 131 1.77 -22.21 5.59
#